data_AF-A0A520I4U1-F1
#
_entry.id   AF-A0A520I4U1-F1
#
_cell.length_a   1.000
_cell.length_b   1.000
_cell.length_c   1.000
_cell.angle_alpha   90.00
_cell.angle_beta   90.00
_cell.angle_gamma   90.00
#
_symmetry.space_group_name_H-M   'P 1'
#
loop_
_entity.id
_entity.type
_entity.pdbx_description
1 polymer ?
#
loop_
_entity_poly.entity_id
_entity_poly.type
_entity_poly.pdbx_seq_one_letter_code
_entity_poly.pdbx_strand_id
1 'polypeptide(L)'
;SVTMAICNLLNSRIVMRLGTRLISHGALSLMILVSLVHLFAIEVGFETLVSFAVFQALTLGCFGLATSNFSAMAMENMGRIAGTASSVQGFLSVTIGAVFGALIGQAFNGTTVPLVGGFLLAGLAALLSILVTERGRLFRPASTAPVRA
;
A
#
# COMPACT_ATOMS: atom_id res chain seq x y z
N SER A 1 14.83 -15.55 2.58
CA SER A 1 15.06 -16.46 1.44
C SER A 1 15.25 -15.66 0.16
N VAL A 2 16.08 -16.10 -0.78
CA VAL A 2 16.55 -15.39 -2.00
C VAL A 2 15.49 -14.51 -2.69
N THR A 3 14.22 -14.94 -2.71
CA THR A 3 13.07 -14.17 -3.22
C THR A 3 12.88 -12.80 -2.55
N MET A 4 12.98 -12.70 -1.22
CA MET A 4 12.89 -11.42 -0.51
C MET A 4 14.06 -10.49 -0.88
N ALA A 5 15.25 -11.04 -1.10
CA ALA A 5 16.42 -10.25 -1.52
C ALA A 5 16.25 -9.71 -2.95
N ILE A 6 15.71 -10.52 -3.87
CA ILE A 6 15.40 -10.10 -5.25
C ILE A 6 14.29 -9.04 -5.26
N CYS A 7 13.20 -9.27 -4.51
CA CYS A 7 12.12 -8.29 -4.37
C CYS A 7 12.62 -6.97 -3.78
N ASN A 8 13.53 -7.01 -2.79
CA ASN A 8 14.09 -5.81 -2.19
C ASN A 8 15.05 -5.06 -3.13
N LEU A 9 15.83 -5.79 -3.96
CA LEU A 9 16.67 -5.20 -5.00
C LEU A 9 15.85 -4.55 -6.13
N LEU A 10 14.77 -5.19 -6.57
CA LEU A 10 13.84 -4.62 -7.54
C LEU A 10 13.16 -3.36 -6.96
N ASN A 11 12.66 -3.44 -5.71
CA ASN A 11 12.11 -2.28 -5.01
C ASN A 11 13.12 -1.13 -4.93
N SER A 12 14.33 -1.42 -4.45
CA SER A 12 15.40 -0.42 -4.32
C SER A 12 15.76 0.22 -5.65
N ARG A 13 15.85 -0.54 -6.75
CA ARG A 13 16.14 0.02 -8.09
C ARG A 13 15.01 0.87 -8.65
N ILE A 14 13.76 0.50 -8.40
CA ILE A 14 12.59 1.29 -8.82
C ILE A 14 12.56 2.60 -8.00
N VAL A 15 12.77 2.51 -6.68
CA VAL A 15 12.86 3.65 -5.74
C VAL A 15 13.97 4.62 -6.10
N MET A 16 15.15 4.12 -6.45
CA MET A 16 16.29 4.95 -6.86
C MET A 16 16.06 5.72 -8.17
N ARG A 17 15.17 5.22 -9.07
CA ARG A 17 14.88 5.89 -10.35
C ARG A 17 13.70 6.86 -10.29
N LEU A 18 12.66 6.56 -9.50
CA LEU A 18 11.38 7.30 -9.53
C LEU A 18 11.11 8.11 -8.24
N GLY A 19 11.84 7.85 -7.15
CA GLY A 19 11.61 8.45 -5.85
C GLY A 19 10.47 7.79 -5.07
N THR A 20 10.61 7.73 -3.74
CA THR A 20 9.67 7.07 -2.81
C THR A 20 8.23 7.59 -2.93
N ARG A 21 8.06 8.90 -3.13
CA ARG A 21 6.73 9.52 -3.30
C ARG A 21 6.02 9.06 -4.57
N LEU A 22 6.70 9.04 -5.72
CA LEU A 22 6.09 8.67 -6.99
C LEU A 22 5.62 7.21 -7.00
N ILE A 23 6.42 6.33 -6.40
CA ILE A 23 6.13 4.89 -6.32
C ILE A 23 5.01 4.62 -5.35
N SER A 24 4.99 5.28 -4.19
CA SER A 24 3.92 5.06 -3.22
C SER A 24 2.58 5.53 -3.77
N HIS A 25 2.54 6.71 -4.41
CA HIS A 25 1.33 7.22 -5.08
C HIS A 25 0.91 6.35 -6.26
N GLY A 26 1.87 5.91 -7.08
CA GLY A 26 1.62 5.02 -8.22
C GLY A 26 1.09 3.66 -7.80
N ALA A 27 1.71 3.04 -6.78
CA ALA A 27 1.27 1.76 -6.21
C ALA A 27 -0.12 1.88 -5.58
N LEU A 28 -0.40 2.97 -4.85
CA LEU A 28 -1.71 3.21 -4.27
C LEU A 28 -2.79 3.42 -5.34
N SER A 29 -2.48 4.20 -6.39
CA SER A 29 -3.38 4.43 -7.52
C SER A 29 -3.65 3.14 -8.29
N LEU A 30 -2.62 2.33 -8.53
CA LEU A 30 -2.76 1.03 -9.17
C LEU A 30 -3.59 0.07 -8.30
N MET A 31 -3.37 0.05 -6.98
CA MET A 31 -4.17 -0.75 -6.05
C MET A 31 -5.66 -0.39 -6.13
N ILE A 32 -6.00 0.91 -6.18
CA ILE A 32 -7.36 1.39 -6.34
C ILE A 32 -7.95 0.95 -7.68
N LEU A 33 -7.21 1.15 -8.78
CA LEU A 33 -7.65 0.78 -10.12
C LEU A 33 -7.89 -0.73 -10.24
N VAL A 34 -6.98 -1.54 -9.72
CA VAL A 34 -7.08 -3.01 -9.72
C VAL A 34 -8.27 -3.46 -8.87
N SER A 35 -8.50 -2.83 -7.72
CA SER A 35 -9.65 -3.14 -6.87
C SER A 35 -10.98 -2.77 -7.54
N LEU A 36 -11.04 -1.65 -8.27
CA LEU A 36 -12.21 -1.27 -9.06
C LEU A 36 -12.47 -2.26 -10.21
N VAL A 37 -11.44 -2.65 -10.95
CA VAL A 37 -11.55 -3.63 -12.03
C VAL A 37 -11.97 -5.00 -11.47
N HIS A 38 -11.46 -5.38 -10.30
CA HIS A 38 -11.82 -6.63 -9.66
C HIS A 38 -13.29 -6.62 -9.21
N LEU A 39 -13.78 -5.54 -8.59
CA LEU A 39 -15.21 -5.39 -8.27
C LEU A 39 -16.09 -5.45 -9.53
N PHE A 40 -15.68 -4.77 -10.60
CA PHE A 40 -16.41 -4.83 -11.87
C PHE A 40 -16.42 -6.25 -12.47
N ALA A 41 -15.31 -6.98 -12.38
CA ALA A 41 -15.21 -8.36 -12.83
C ALA A 41 -16.13 -9.31 -12.03
N ILE A 42 -16.31 -9.05 -10.73
CA ILE A 42 -17.25 -9.78 -9.87
C ILE A 42 -18.70 -9.52 -10.33
N GLU A 43 -19.07 -8.26 -10.58
CA GLU A 43 -20.42 -7.88 -11.04
C GLU A 43 -20.78 -8.48 -12.41
N VAL A 44 -19.81 -8.59 -13.32
CA VAL A 44 -20.00 -9.20 -14.66
C VAL A 44 -20.00 -10.74 -14.60
N GLY A 45 -19.73 -11.34 -13.44
CA GLY A 45 -19.70 -12.80 -13.26
C GLY A 45 -18.44 -13.47 -13.83
N PHE A 46 -17.37 -12.71 -14.05
CA PHE A 46 -16.07 -13.20 -14.55
C PHE A 46 -15.14 -13.70 -13.43
N GLU A 47 -15.69 -13.82 -12.21
CA GLU A 47 -14.94 -14.28 -11.05
C GLU A 47 -14.71 -15.80 -11.11
N THR A 48 -13.44 -16.17 -11.20
CA THR A 48 -12.94 -17.53 -11.07
C THR A 48 -11.84 -17.52 -10.01
N LEU A 49 -11.50 -18.70 -9.46
CA LEU A 49 -10.38 -18.79 -8.51
C LEU A 49 -9.06 -18.24 -9.08
N VAL A 50 -8.84 -18.39 -10.39
CA VAL A 50 -7.64 -17.88 -11.06
C VAL A 50 -7.69 -16.35 -11.21
N SER A 51 -8.81 -15.78 -11.67
CA SER A 51 -8.93 -14.32 -11.79
C SER A 51 -8.86 -13.65 -10.43
N PHE A 52 -9.52 -14.20 -9.41
CA PHE A 52 -9.39 -13.77 -8.02
C PHE A 52 -7.93 -13.79 -7.57
N ALA A 53 -7.21 -14.90 -7.75
CA ALA A 53 -5.82 -15.01 -7.31
C ALA A 53 -4.91 -13.99 -8.01
N VAL A 54 -5.10 -13.75 -9.31
CA VAL A 54 -4.32 -12.77 -10.07
C VAL A 54 -4.58 -11.35 -9.59
N PHE A 55 -5.86 -10.96 -9.47
CA PHE A 55 -6.22 -9.63 -8.96
C PHE A 55 -5.76 -9.43 -7.53
N GLN A 56 -5.94 -10.44 -6.67
CA GLN A 56 -5.56 -10.37 -5.27
C GLN A 56 -4.03 -10.30 -5.09
N ALA A 57 -3.27 -11.05 -5.90
CA ALA A 57 -1.81 -10.96 -5.91
C ALA A 57 -1.34 -9.56 -6.33
N LEU A 58 -1.97 -8.96 -7.33
CA LEU A 58 -1.66 -7.60 -7.78
C LEU A 58 -2.00 -6.56 -6.71
N THR A 59 -3.18 -6.66 -6.08
CA THR A 59 -3.59 -5.79 -4.97
C THR A 59 -2.63 -5.90 -3.78
N LEU A 60 -2.30 -7.12 -3.34
CA LEU A 60 -1.37 -7.33 -2.22
C LEU A 60 0.06 -6.90 -2.56
N GLY A 61 0.48 -7.10 -3.81
CA GLY A 61 1.75 -6.57 -4.32
C GLY A 61 1.82 -5.05 -4.20
N CYS A 62 0.80 -4.35 -4.71
CA CYS A 62 0.70 -2.90 -4.62
C CYS A 62 0.61 -2.41 -3.17
N PHE A 63 -0.17 -3.10 -2.34
CA PHE A 63 -0.30 -2.81 -0.91
C PHE A 63 1.03 -2.95 -0.17
N GLY A 64 1.78 -4.02 -0.41
CA GLY A 64 3.11 -4.22 0.17
C GLY A 64 4.11 -3.15 -0.26
N LEU A 65 4.09 -2.78 -1.55
CA LEU A 65 4.91 -1.68 -2.09
C LEU A 65 4.57 -0.35 -1.42
N ALA A 66 3.29 0.04 -1.39
CA ALA A 66 2.87 1.29 -0.77
C ALA A 66 3.19 1.32 0.74
N THR A 67 2.84 0.27 1.47
CA THR A 67 3.01 0.20 2.93
C THR A 67 4.48 0.28 3.33
N SER A 68 5.36 -0.44 2.63
CA SER A 68 6.81 -0.40 2.90
C SER A 68 7.43 0.97 2.65
N ASN A 69 7.07 1.64 1.54
CA ASN A 69 7.59 2.96 1.22
C ASN A 69 7.04 4.05 2.15
N PHE A 70 5.74 4.05 2.46
CA PHE A 70 5.16 5.01 3.41
C PHE A 70 5.71 4.82 4.83
N SER A 71 5.93 3.58 5.24
CA SER A 71 6.58 3.28 6.53
C SER A 71 7.99 3.86 6.60
N ALA A 72 8.78 3.67 5.53
CA ALA A 72 10.13 4.24 5.45
C ALA A 72 10.12 5.77 5.48
N MET A 73 9.22 6.41 4.71
CA MET A 73 9.05 7.87 4.70
C MET A 73 8.63 8.42 6.07
N ALA A 74 7.76 7.71 6.78
CA ALA A 74 7.36 8.10 8.14
C ALA A 74 8.55 8.07 9.09
N MET A 75 9.41 7.03 8.98
CA MET A 75 10.58 6.85 9.85
C MET A 75 11.76 7.78 9.52
N GLU A 76 11.87 8.29 8.29
CA GLU A 76 12.92 9.24 7.87
C GLU A 76 13.01 10.47 8.80
N ASN A 77 11.86 10.94 9.31
CA ASN A 77 11.79 12.12 10.17
C ASN A 77 11.86 11.81 11.68
N MET A 78 11.93 10.53 12.07
CA MET A 78 11.81 10.13 13.48
C MET A 78 13.14 10.13 14.25
N GLY A 79 14.29 10.14 13.58
CA GLY A 79 15.63 10.34 14.18
C GLY A 79 15.82 9.64 15.53
N ARG A 80 15.98 10.44 16.61
CA ARG A 80 16.23 9.96 17.99
C ARG A 80 15.08 9.12 18.59
N ILE A 81 13.85 9.25 18.09
CA ILE A 81 12.66 8.52 18.58
C ILE A 81 12.23 7.37 17.65
N ALA A 82 13.06 6.98 16.68
CA ALA A 82 12.72 5.94 15.70
C ALA A 82 12.36 4.57 16.32
N GLY A 83 13.01 4.18 17.43
CA GLY A 83 12.70 2.93 18.14
C GLY A 83 11.29 2.91 18.74
N THR A 84 10.90 3.99 19.43
CA THR A 84 9.55 4.12 19.97
C THR A 84 8.52 4.28 18.86
N ALA A 85 8.83 5.08 17.83
CA ALA A 85 7.92 5.33 16.72
C ALA A 85 7.62 4.07 15.91
N SER A 86 8.62 3.24 15.60
CA SER A 86 8.44 1.96 14.89
C SER A 86 7.64 0.94 15.71
N SER A 87 7.82 0.92 17.04
CA SER A 87 7.04 0.06 17.93
C SER A 87 5.56 0.45 17.93
N VAL A 88 5.27 1.75 18.02
CA VAL A 88 3.89 2.27 17.93
C VAL A 88 3.30 1.99 16.54
N GLN A 89 4.07 2.21 15.47
CA GLN A 89 3.64 1.94 14.10
C GLN A 89 3.27 0.45 13.92
N GLY A 90 4.09 -0.46 14.43
CA GLY A 90 3.83 -1.91 14.38
C GLY A 90 2.59 -2.29 15.19
N PHE A 91 2.48 -1.78 16.41
CA PHE A 91 1.30 -2.00 17.26
C PHE A 91 0.01 -1.53 16.61
N LEU A 92 0.00 -0.31 16.04
CA LEU A 92 -1.15 0.23 15.33
C LEU A 92 -1.49 -0.60 14.09
N SER A 93 -0.48 -1.00 13.29
CA SER A 93 -0.70 -1.80 12.09
C SER A 93 -1.36 -3.14 12.42
N VAL A 94 -0.93 -3.81 13.49
CA VAL A 94 -1.52 -5.07 13.94
C VAL A 94 -2.91 -4.86 14.52
N THR A 95 -3.08 -3.88 15.42
CA THR A 95 -4.36 -3.64 16.10
C THR A 95 -5.45 -3.19 15.14
N ILE A 96 -5.15 -2.19 14.30
CA ILE A 96 -6.07 -1.68 13.29
C ILE A 96 -6.32 -2.77 12.24
N GLY A 97 -5.27 -3.46 11.80
CA GLY A 97 -5.39 -4.58 10.86
C GLY A 97 -6.29 -5.70 11.37
N ALA A 98 -6.21 -6.05 12.66
CA ALA A 98 -7.06 -7.05 13.28
C ALA A 98 -8.53 -6.61 13.34
N VAL A 99 -8.80 -5.34 13.69
CA VAL A 99 -10.16 -4.78 13.69
C VAL A 99 -10.77 -4.80 12.29
N PHE A 100 -10.05 -4.28 11.28
CA PHE A 100 -10.54 -4.31 9.90
C PHE A 100 -10.68 -5.74 9.37
N GLY A 101 -9.75 -6.63 9.69
CA GLY A 101 -9.83 -8.04 9.33
C GLY A 101 -11.07 -8.72 9.93
N ALA A 102 -11.40 -8.43 11.18
CA ALA A 102 -12.61 -8.94 11.84
C ALA A 102 -13.88 -8.36 11.22
N LEU A 103 -13.91 -7.07 10.89
CA LEU A 103 -15.05 -6.43 10.22
C LEU A 103 -15.29 -7.01 8.82
N ILE A 104 -14.24 -7.16 8.02
CA ILE A 104 -14.31 -7.75 6.68
C ILE A 104 -14.73 -9.23 6.78
N GLY A 105 -14.17 -9.97 7.74
CA GLY A 105 -14.51 -11.37 7.97
C GLY A 105 -15.97 -11.59 8.39
N GLN A 106 -16.51 -10.71 9.23
CA GLN A 106 -17.93 -10.76 9.63
C GLN A 106 -18.88 -10.34 8.51
N ALA A 107 -18.43 -9.45 7.62
CA ALA A 107 -19.19 -9.03 6.45
C ALA A 107 -19.17 -10.08 5.32
N PHE A 108 -18.44 -11.19 5.47
CA PHE A 108 -18.33 -12.23 4.46
C PHE A 108 -19.67 -12.95 4.28
N ASN A 109 -20.29 -12.74 3.13
CA ASN A 109 -21.59 -13.27 2.74
C ASN A 109 -21.47 -14.31 1.60
N GLY A 110 -20.30 -14.93 1.43
CA GLY A 110 -20.03 -15.90 0.36
C GLY A 110 -19.49 -15.30 -0.93
N THR A 111 -19.34 -13.98 -1.02
CA THR A 111 -18.63 -13.30 -2.13
C THR A 111 -17.35 -12.62 -1.62
N THR A 112 -16.44 -12.33 -2.54
CA THR A 112 -15.17 -11.61 -2.27
C THR A 112 -15.34 -10.08 -2.24
N VAL A 113 -16.55 -9.57 -2.54
CA VAL A 113 -16.86 -8.12 -2.52
C VAL A 113 -16.45 -7.43 -1.21
N PRO A 114 -16.73 -7.96 0.00
CA PRO A 114 -16.33 -7.30 1.26
C PRO A 114 -14.80 -7.15 1.38
N LEU A 115 -14.04 -8.12 0.87
CA LEU A 115 -12.58 -8.10 0.88
C LEU A 115 -12.03 -7.05 -0.09
N VAL A 116 -12.48 -7.09 -1.34
CA VAL A 116 -12.02 -6.15 -2.38
C VAL A 116 -12.46 -4.72 -2.06
N GLY A 117 -13.69 -4.56 -1.56
CA GLY A 117 -14.21 -3.29 -1.06
C GLY A 117 -13.38 -2.74 0.11
N GLY A 118 -12.93 -3.60 1.02
CA GLY A 118 -12.01 -3.22 2.10
C GLY A 118 -10.69 -2.62 1.59
N PHE A 119 -10.05 -3.27 0.60
CA PHE A 119 -8.83 -2.74 -0.03
C PHE A 119 -9.09 -1.43 -0.78
N LEU A 120 -10.21 -1.33 -1.50
CA LEU A 120 -10.59 -0.10 -2.21
C LEU A 120 -10.78 1.07 -1.24
N LEU A 121 -11.56 0.88 -0.18
CA LEU A 121 -11.81 1.90 0.84
C LEU A 121 -10.53 2.32 1.56
N ALA A 122 -9.66 1.36 1.92
CA ALA A 122 -8.36 1.66 2.51
C ALA A 122 -7.48 2.47 1.55
N GLY A 123 -7.47 2.11 0.26
CA GLY A 123 -6.76 2.85 -0.79
C GLY A 123 -7.25 4.28 -0.94
N LEU A 124 -8.57 4.49 -1.00
CA LEU A 124 -9.19 5.81 -1.09
C LEU A 124 -8.90 6.66 0.17
N ALA A 125 -9.02 6.08 1.36
CA ALA A 125 -8.71 6.77 2.61
C ALA A 125 -7.24 7.20 2.68
N ALA A 126 -6.32 6.33 2.23
CA ALA A 126 -4.90 6.68 2.12
C ALA A 126 -4.66 7.78 1.09
N LEU A 127 -5.33 7.73 -0.07
CA LEU A 127 -5.19 8.75 -1.12
C LEU A 127 -5.70 10.12 -0.65
N LEU A 128 -6.82 10.16 0.06
CA LEU A 128 -7.34 11.38 0.68
C LEU A 128 -6.36 11.92 1.75
N SER A 129 -5.83 11.04 2.60
CA SER A 129 -4.86 11.42 3.64
C SER A 129 -3.60 12.05 3.02
N ILE A 130 -3.12 11.48 1.91
CA ILE A 130 -2.01 12.00 1.12
C ILE A 130 -2.34 13.36 0.53
N LEU A 131 -3.51 13.51 -0.10
CA LEU A 131 -3.91 14.76 -0.75
C LEU A 131 -3.96 15.92 0.26
N VAL A 132 -4.46 15.64 1.46
CA VAL A 132 -4.49 16.58 2.59
C VAL A 132 -3.07 16.89 3.08
N THR A 133 -2.24 15.86 3.27
CA THR A 133 -0.87 16.01 3.82
C THR A 133 0.07 16.73 2.85
N GLU A 134 -0.03 16.44 1.55
CA GLU A 134 0.80 17.04 0.51
C GLU A 134 0.22 18.35 -0.05
N ARG A 135 -0.95 18.82 0.43
CA ARG A 135 -1.67 20.01 -0.06
C ARG A 135 -1.75 20.07 -1.59
N GLY A 136 -2.05 18.94 -2.23
CA GLY A 136 -2.14 18.83 -3.69
C GLY A 136 -0.79 18.76 -4.45
N ARG A 137 0.36 18.68 -3.77
CA ARG A 137 1.68 18.50 -4.41
C ARG A 137 2.04 17.02 -4.54
N LEU A 138 1.26 16.30 -5.32
CA LEU A 138 1.56 14.92 -5.71
C LEU A 138 2.83 14.89 -6.60
N PHE A 139 3.60 13.79 -6.52
CA PHE A 139 4.68 13.45 -7.46
C PHE A 139 5.95 14.31 -7.46
N ARG A 140 6.35 14.90 -6.32
CA ARG A 140 7.67 15.57 -6.25
C ARG A 140 8.80 14.58 -5.92
N PRO A 141 9.91 14.61 -6.68
CA PRO A 141 11.14 13.89 -6.32
C PRO A 141 11.64 14.39 -4.95
N ALA A 142 12.11 13.47 -4.10
CA ALA A 142 12.89 13.85 -2.94
C ALA A 142 14.14 14.58 -3.44
N SER A 143 14.30 15.85 -3.08
CA SER A 143 15.50 16.61 -3.41
C SER A 143 16.69 15.88 -2.80
N THR A 144 17.59 15.38 -3.63
CA THR A 144 18.92 14.93 -3.19
C THR A 144 19.59 16.12 -2.52
N ALA A 145 19.61 16.15 -1.19
CA ALA A 145 20.49 17.07 -0.48
C ALA A 145 21.94 16.69 -0.86
N PRO A 146 22.79 17.64 -1.27
CA PRO A 146 24.16 17.32 -1.61
C PRO A 146 24.85 16.76 -0.37
N VAL A 147 25.45 15.59 -0.51
CA VAL A 147 26.39 15.01 0.45
C VAL A 147 27.49 16.04 0.66
N ARG A 148 27.45 16.75 1.78
CA ARG A 148 28.60 17.55 2.21
C ARG A 148 29.61 16.58 2.81
N ALA A 149 30.70 16.38 2.07
CA ALA A 149 31.94 15.79 2.54
C ALA A 149 32.59 16.67 3.62
#